data_AF-A0A0N1PIY2-F1
#
_entry.id   AF-A0A0N1PIY2-F1
#
_cell.length_a   1.000
_cell.length_b   1.000
_cell.length_c   1.000
_cell.angle_alpha   90.00
_cell.angle_beta   90.00
_cell.angle_gamma   90.00
#
_symmetry.space_group_name_H-M   'P 1'
#
loop_
_entity.id
_entity.type
_entity.pdbx_description
1 polymer ?
#
loop_
_entity_poly.entity_id
_entity_poly.type
_entity_poly.pdbx_seq_one_letter_code
_entity_poly.pdbx_strand_id
1 'polypeptide(L)'
;MTKPIYNAICRFAGTRPCAVFVPSRRHARLLAADLLALAAAAGRTGRFLRARQDLVKPFLDRVKDKMLKETLSAGVAYLHEGVEPSDRRLVQQLLESGAAQLCVVAAELAWAFAAHVHNVIVADTHVGRRQQQQHQLHELASSGEIPRPYTRQASSEIGQTRIHIDNVQDLGNFMELEVVLEAEQTIEEGEAIAKDLQNKLGVKNEDLIKGAYMDLLEKL
;
A
#
# COMPACT_ATOMS: atom_id res chain seq x y z
N MET A 1 -7.92 6.07 10.19
CA MET A 1 -6.88 7.09 10.51
C MET A 1 -6.69 8.15 9.40
N THR A 2 -7.69 8.97 9.09
CA THR A 2 -7.72 9.73 7.81
C THR A 2 -6.71 10.88 7.68
N LYS A 3 -6.49 11.68 8.73
CA LYS A 3 -5.63 12.88 8.67
C LYS A 3 -4.13 12.56 8.42
N PRO A 4 -3.53 11.54 9.07
CA PRO A 4 -2.18 11.09 8.72
C PRO A 4 -2.02 10.64 7.27
N ILE A 5 -3.00 9.89 6.74
CA ILE A 5 -2.99 9.41 5.34
C ILE A 5 -3.03 10.60 4.38
N TYR A 6 -3.93 11.57 4.62
CA TYR A 6 -4.00 12.78 3.81
C TYR A 6 -2.67 13.56 3.81
N ASN A 7 -2.03 13.69 4.97
CA ASN A 7 -0.75 14.38 5.10
C ASN A 7 0.38 13.63 4.36
N ALA A 8 0.41 12.30 4.46
CA ALA A 8 1.36 11.46 3.73
C ALA A 8 1.20 11.62 2.21
N ILE A 9 -0.04 11.60 1.70
CA ILE A 9 -0.34 11.87 0.29
C ILE A 9 0.19 13.26 -0.11
N CYS A 10 -0.12 14.29 0.68
CA CYS A 10 0.32 15.66 0.37
C CYS A 10 1.84 15.81 0.34
N ARG A 11 2.55 15.09 1.21
CA ARG A 11 4.00 15.19 1.37
C ARG A 11 4.76 14.37 0.34
N PHE A 12 4.34 13.13 0.11
CA PHE A 12 5.12 12.16 -0.65
C PHE A 12 4.56 11.93 -2.06
N ALA A 13 3.23 12.00 -2.24
CA ALA A 13 2.62 11.83 -3.55
C ALA A 13 2.58 13.11 -4.40
N GLY A 14 2.50 14.27 -3.75
CA GLY A 14 2.49 15.56 -4.42
C GLY A 14 1.31 15.68 -5.40
N THR A 15 1.56 15.47 -6.69
CA THR A 15 0.54 15.46 -7.75
C THR A 15 0.47 14.15 -8.54
N ARG A 16 1.28 13.15 -8.19
CA ARG A 16 1.39 11.88 -8.92
C ARG A 16 0.36 10.86 -8.43
N PRO A 17 -0.03 9.88 -9.28
CA PRO A 17 -0.95 8.82 -8.88
C PRO A 17 -0.50 8.07 -7.61
N CYS A 18 -1.42 7.81 -6.70
CA CYS A 18 -1.18 7.14 -5.43
C CYS A 18 -2.31 6.15 -5.11
N ALA A 19 -1.94 4.93 -4.72
CA ALA A 19 -2.88 3.95 -4.18
C ALA A 19 -2.83 3.94 -2.65
N VAL A 20 -3.98 3.74 -2.00
CA VAL A 20 -4.10 3.56 -0.56
C VAL A 20 -4.81 2.24 -0.28
N PHE A 21 -4.11 1.24 0.24
CA PHE A 21 -4.70 -0.04 0.59
C PHE A 21 -5.31 -0.01 1.99
N VAL A 22 -6.52 -0.57 2.12
CA VAL A 22 -7.30 -0.60 3.36
C VAL A 22 -7.91 -1.98 3.59
N PRO A 23 -8.19 -2.40 4.83
CA PRO A 23 -8.53 -3.80 5.12
C PRO A 23 -9.89 -4.25 4.58
N SER A 24 -10.83 -3.33 4.30
CA SER A 24 -12.17 -3.74 3.86
C SER A 24 -12.84 -2.75 2.91
N ARG A 25 -13.89 -3.23 2.21
CA ARG A 25 -14.72 -2.43 1.29
C ARG A 25 -15.30 -1.19 1.96
N ARG A 26 -15.72 -1.33 3.23
CA ARG A 26 -16.26 -0.23 4.04
C ARG A 26 -15.20 0.84 4.26
N HIS A 27 -13.98 0.46 4.62
CA HIS A 27 -12.88 1.41 4.77
C HIS A 27 -12.56 2.10 3.44
N ALA A 28 -12.60 1.40 2.32
CA ALA A 28 -12.29 1.99 1.01
C ALA A 28 -13.23 3.16 0.68
N ARG A 29 -14.54 2.95 0.85
CA ARG A 29 -15.56 3.98 0.61
C ARG A 29 -15.46 5.14 1.60
N LEU A 30 -15.34 4.83 2.90
CA LEU A 30 -15.28 5.85 3.94
C LEU A 30 -14.03 6.71 3.83
N LEU A 31 -12.86 6.09 3.62
CA LEU A 31 -11.60 6.82 3.49
C LEU A 31 -11.60 7.71 2.23
N ALA A 32 -12.15 7.24 1.11
CA ALA A 32 -12.27 8.08 -0.09
C ALA A 32 -13.11 9.34 0.17
N ALA A 33 -14.27 9.20 0.83
CA ALA A 33 -15.12 10.33 1.21
C ALA A 33 -14.42 11.27 2.21
N ASP A 34 -13.78 10.71 3.24
CA ASP A 34 -13.08 11.48 4.26
C ASP A 34 -11.88 12.26 3.68
N LEU A 35 -11.14 11.69 2.73
CA LEU A 35 -10.04 12.37 2.04
C LEU A 35 -10.54 13.59 1.26
N LEU A 36 -11.72 13.50 0.64
CA LEU A 36 -12.37 14.64 -0.02
C LEU A 36 -12.83 15.69 0.98
N ALA A 37 -13.43 15.28 2.10
CA ALA A 37 -13.84 16.17 3.16
C ALA A 37 -12.65 16.94 3.76
N LEU A 38 -11.52 16.26 3.99
CA LEU A 38 -10.27 16.89 4.44
C LEU A 38 -9.70 17.87 3.41
N ALA A 39 -9.74 17.53 2.12
CA ALA A 39 -9.31 18.43 1.06
C ALA A 39 -10.18 19.69 1.00
N ALA A 40 -11.50 19.53 1.14
CA ALA A 40 -12.45 20.64 1.20
C ALA A 40 -12.21 21.52 2.44
N ALA A 41 -12.04 20.92 3.62
CA ALA A 41 -11.72 21.62 4.86
C ALA A 41 -10.39 22.38 4.78
N ALA A 42 -9.43 21.89 3.99
CA ALA A 42 -8.17 22.57 3.70
C ALA A 42 -8.27 23.66 2.61
N GLY A 43 -9.48 23.99 2.13
CA GLY A 43 -9.71 24.98 1.07
C GLY A 43 -9.23 24.55 -0.32
N ARG A 44 -9.00 23.25 -0.53
CA ARG A 44 -8.45 22.68 -1.78
C ARG A 44 -9.43 21.67 -2.37
N THR A 45 -10.66 22.09 -2.62
CA THR A 45 -11.67 21.27 -3.30
C THR A 45 -11.17 20.83 -4.67
N GLY A 46 -11.44 19.57 -5.04
CA GLY A 46 -11.01 19.03 -6.34
C GLY A 46 -9.49 18.88 -6.51
N ARG A 47 -8.69 19.04 -5.45
CA ARG A 47 -7.21 18.91 -5.51
C ARG A 47 -6.74 17.61 -6.15
N PHE A 48 -7.50 16.53 -5.97
CA PHE A 48 -7.11 15.22 -6.47
C PHE A 48 -7.47 15.00 -7.93
N LEU A 49 -8.30 15.85 -8.53
CA LEU A 49 -8.58 15.85 -9.97
C LEU A 49 -7.52 16.69 -10.68
N ARG A 50 -6.81 16.06 -11.62
CA ARG A 50 -5.70 16.69 -12.36
C ARG A 50 -6.02 16.95 -13.82
N ALA A 51 -7.18 16.51 -14.27
CA ALA A 51 -7.72 16.83 -15.58
C ALA A 51 -8.86 17.85 -15.48
N ARG A 52 -9.11 18.56 -16.58
CA ARG A 52 -10.27 19.45 -16.68
C ARG A 52 -11.56 18.63 -16.63
N GLN A 53 -12.59 19.16 -15.97
CA GLN A 53 -13.86 18.46 -15.78
C GLN A 53 -14.54 18.05 -17.10
N ASP A 54 -14.45 18.87 -18.14
CA ASP A 54 -15.04 18.61 -19.46
C ASP A 54 -14.44 17.38 -20.14
N LEU A 55 -13.14 17.11 -19.92
CA LEU A 55 -12.45 15.93 -20.46
C LEU A 55 -12.78 14.65 -19.70
N VAL A 56 -13.08 14.76 -18.41
CA VAL A 56 -13.34 13.60 -17.54
C VAL A 56 -14.83 13.22 -17.54
N LYS A 57 -15.72 14.17 -17.78
CA LYS A 57 -17.19 13.98 -17.78
C LYS A 57 -17.67 12.81 -18.65
N PRO A 58 -17.18 12.58 -19.89
CA PRO A 58 -17.61 11.44 -20.71
C PRO A 58 -17.29 10.07 -20.07
N PHE A 59 -16.22 9.99 -19.29
CA PHE A 59 -15.86 8.77 -18.54
C PHE A 59 -16.77 8.61 -17.32
N LEU A 60 -17.00 9.70 -16.57
CA LEU A 60 -17.88 9.71 -15.40
C LEU A 60 -19.32 9.35 -15.74
N ASP A 61 -19.81 9.74 -16.92
CA ASP A 61 -21.18 9.43 -17.37
C ASP A 61 -21.39 7.93 -17.65
N ARG A 62 -20.31 7.16 -17.77
CA ARG A 62 -20.35 5.69 -17.95
C ARG A 62 -20.19 4.91 -16.64
N VAL A 63 -19.80 5.58 -15.55
CA VAL A 63 -19.65 4.94 -14.23
C VAL A 63 -21.03 4.62 -13.66
N LYS A 64 -21.24 3.37 -13.26
CA LYS A 64 -22.54 2.90 -12.76
C LYS A 64 -22.70 3.15 -11.27
N ASP A 65 -21.66 2.96 -10.47
CA ASP A 65 -21.68 3.28 -9.05
C ASP A 65 -21.76 4.81 -8.86
N LYS A 66 -22.88 5.27 -8.29
CA LYS A 66 -23.16 6.69 -8.05
C LYS A 66 -22.16 7.33 -7.10
N MET A 67 -21.80 6.65 -6.02
CA MET A 67 -20.86 7.17 -5.02
C MET A 67 -19.44 7.18 -5.57
N LEU A 68 -19.08 6.17 -6.37
CA LEU A 68 -17.80 6.18 -7.09
C LEU A 68 -17.75 7.34 -8.09
N LYS A 69 -18.83 7.59 -8.84
CA LYS A 69 -18.92 8.72 -9.77
C LYS A 69 -18.69 10.06 -9.07
N GLU A 70 -19.33 10.28 -7.91
CA GLU A 70 -19.16 11.49 -7.11
C GLU A 70 -17.72 11.66 -6.63
N THR A 71 -17.16 10.64 -5.99
CA THR A 71 -15.79 10.71 -5.46
C THR A 71 -14.74 10.87 -6.56
N LEU A 72 -14.91 10.15 -7.67
CA LEU A 72 -14.02 10.18 -8.82
C LEU A 72 -14.07 11.52 -9.55
N SER A 73 -15.21 12.22 -9.53
CA SER A 73 -15.33 13.57 -10.08
C SER A 73 -14.45 14.60 -9.37
N ALA A 74 -14.04 14.31 -8.13
CA ALA A 74 -13.08 15.09 -7.37
C ALA A 74 -11.65 14.49 -7.39
N GLY A 75 -11.44 13.43 -8.18
CA GLY A 75 -10.17 12.76 -8.44
C GLY A 75 -9.74 11.73 -7.40
N VAL A 76 -10.69 11.21 -6.61
CA VAL A 76 -10.47 10.12 -5.66
C VAL A 76 -11.36 8.94 -6.03
N ALA A 77 -10.77 7.83 -6.44
CA ALA A 77 -11.48 6.58 -6.67
C ALA A 77 -11.46 5.69 -5.42
N TYR A 78 -12.37 4.72 -5.38
CA TYR A 78 -12.21 3.54 -4.52
C TYR A 78 -12.51 2.26 -5.29
N LEU A 79 -11.84 1.16 -4.92
CA LEU A 79 -12.00 -0.15 -5.53
C LEU A 79 -12.19 -1.23 -4.46
N HIS A 80 -13.15 -2.12 -4.71
CA HIS A 80 -13.40 -3.34 -3.96
C HIS A 80 -14.11 -4.36 -4.88
N GLU A 81 -14.28 -5.62 -4.47
CA GLU A 81 -14.83 -6.68 -5.31
C GLU A 81 -16.25 -6.38 -5.82
N GLY A 82 -17.07 -5.71 -5.02
CA GLY A 82 -18.39 -5.26 -5.45
C GLY A 82 -18.42 -4.13 -6.50
N VAL A 83 -17.28 -3.53 -6.88
CA VAL A 83 -17.24 -2.54 -7.98
C VAL A 83 -17.25 -3.29 -9.30
N GLU A 84 -18.15 -2.89 -10.20
CA GLU A 84 -18.31 -3.54 -11.50
C GLU A 84 -17.02 -3.49 -12.34
N PRO A 85 -16.69 -4.56 -13.10
CA PRO A 85 -15.50 -4.58 -13.94
C PRO A 85 -15.39 -3.44 -14.95
N SER A 86 -16.51 -2.91 -15.46
CA SER A 86 -16.50 -1.72 -16.33
C SER A 86 -16.02 -0.47 -15.60
N ASP A 87 -16.48 -0.28 -14.37
CA ASP A 87 -16.10 0.87 -13.53
C ASP A 87 -14.64 0.76 -13.11
N ARG A 88 -14.15 -0.45 -12.79
CA ARG A 88 -12.73 -0.67 -12.47
C ARG A 88 -11.80 -0.29 -13.63
N ARG A 89 -12.18 -0.65 -14.86
CA ARG A 89 -11.42 -0.28 -16.07
C ARG A 89 -11.38 1.23 -16.28
N LEU A 90 -12.51 1.93 -16.06
CA LEU A 90 -12.56 3.39 -16.16
C LEU A 90 -11.68 4.05 -15.08
N VAL A 91 -11.73 3.54 -13.85
CA VAL A 91 -10.88 4.00 -12.75
C VAL A 91 -9.40 3.82 -13.10
N GLN A 92 -9.00 2.63 -13.57
CA GLN A 92 -7.63 2.36 -14.00
C GLN A 92 -7.17 3.36 -15.07
N GLN A 93 -7.95 3.56 -16.13
CA GLN A 93 -7.64 4.52 -17.19
C GLN A 93 -7.45 5.95 -16.67
N LEU A 94 -8.29 6.39 -15.74
CA LEU A 94 -8.20 7.73 -15.15
C LEU A 94 -7.00 7.88 -14.20
N LEU A 95 -6.61 6.81 -13.50
CA LEU A 95 -5.39 6.81 -12.67
C LEU A 95 -4.12 6.82 -13.52
N GLU A 96 -4.04 5.96 -14.53
CA GLU A 96 -2.85 5.80 -15.38
C GLU A 96 -2.61 7.03 -16.27
N SER A 97 -3.68 7.68 -16.74
CA SER A 97 -3.58 8.98 -17.42
C SER A 97 -3.22 10.13 -16.47
N GLY A 98 -3.23 9.89 -15.15
CA GLY A 98 -3.01 10.90 -14.13
C GLY A 98 -4.20 11.82 -13.88
N ALA A 99 -5.33 11.65 -14.59
CA ALA A 99 -6.52 12.48 -14.43
C ALA A 99 -7.12 12.39 -13.01
N ALA A 100 -7.18 11.18 -12.46
CA ALA A 100 -7.49 10.93 -11.05
C ALA A 100 -6.19 10.61 -10.31
N GLN A 101 -5.93 11.31 -9.21
CA GLN A 101 -4.68 11.12 -8.48
C GLN A 101 -4.74 9.96 -7.49
N LEU A 102 -5.89 9.70 -6.87
CA LEU A 102 -5.98 8.76 -5.75
C LEU A 102 -6.88 7.57 -6.06
N CYS A 103 -6.46 6.41 -5.56
CA CYS A 103 -7.30 5.21 -5.51
C CYS A 103 -7.22 4.57 -4.13
N VAL A 104 -8.34 4.43 -3.42
CA VAL A 104 -8.40 3.64 -2.20
C VAL A 104 -8.83 2.22 -2.53
N VAL A 105 -8.01 1.22 -2.21
CA VAL A 105 -8.21 -0.16 -2.66
C VAL A 105 -8.41 -1.07 -1.45
N ALA A 106 -9.50 -1.84 -1.43
CA ALA A 106 -9.70 -2.86 -0.40
C ALA A 106 -8.69 -4.01 -0.59
N ALA A 107 -8.21 -4.58 0.54
CA ALA A 107 -7.16 -5.61 0.56
C ALA A 107 -7.46 -6.83 -0.32
N GLU A 108 -8.72 -7.23 -0.44
CA GLU A 108 -9.17 -8.30 -1.33
C GLU A 108 -8.80 -8.08 -2.82
N LEU A 109 -8.59 -6.83 -3.24
CA LEU A 109 -8.16 -6.49 -4.60
C LEU A 109 -6.67 -6.19 -4.73
N ALA A 110 -5.86 -6.36 -3.67
CA ALA A 110 -4.43 -6.04 -3.74
C ALA A 110 -3.71 -6.75 -4.89
N TRP A 111 -4.01 -8.03 -5.11
CA TRP A 111 -3.43 -8.85 -6.18
C TRP A 111 -4.04 -8.61 -7.56
N ALA A 112 -5.25 -8.02 -7.61
CA ALA A 112 -5.96 -7.73 -8.85
C ALA A 112 -5.89 -6.24 -9.25
N PHE A 113 -5.16 -5.43 -8.47
CA PHE A 113 -5.00 -4.01 -8.73
C PHE A 113 -3.96 -3.81 -9.85
N ALA A 114 -4.47 -3.51 -11.04
CA ALA A 114 -3.66 -3.47 -12.26
C ALA A 114 -3.15 -2.06 -12.62
N ALA A 115 -3.51 -1.01 -11.87
CA ALA A 115 -3.11 0.35 -12.22
C ALA A 115 -1.69 0.67 -11.74
N HIS A 116 -0.89 1.29 -12.61
CA HIS A 116 0.43 1.79 -12.24
C HIS A 116 0.32 3.10 -11.43
N VAL A 117 0.89 3.11 -10.22
CA VAL A 117 0.91 4.28 -9.35
C VAL A 117 2.33 4.58 -8.86
N HIS A 118 2.62 5.84 -8.57
CA HIS A 118 3.94 6.26 -8.09
C HIS A 118 4.12 5.96 -6.59
N ASN A 119 3.05 6.06 -5.78
CA ASN A 119 3.13 5.82 -4.35
C ASN A 119 2.05 4.87 -3.88
N VAL A 120 2.40 4.07 -2.88
CA VAL A 120 1.49 3.14 -2.22
C VAL A 120 1.51 3.43 -0.72
N ILE A 121 0.32 3.58 -0.14
CA ILE A 121 0.12 3.73 1.30
C ILE A 121 -0.72 2.55 1.78
N VAL A 122 -0.35 1.92 2.89
CA VAL A 122 -1.16 0.87 3.52
C VAL A 122 -1.73 1.43 4.83
N ALA A 123 -3.04 1.32 5.02
CA ALA A 123 -3.79 2.01 6.08
C ALA A 123 -4.73 1.08 6.87
N ASP A 124 -4.91 1.38 8.16
CA ASP A 124 -5.85 0.76 9.11
C ASP A 124 -5.75 -0.79 9.17
N THR A 125 -4.55 -1.35 9.27
CA THR A 125 -4.32 -2.81 9.36
C THR A 125 -4.79 -3.38 10.70
N HIS A 126 -5.81 -4.26 10.69
CA HIS A 126 -6.31 -4.97 11.88
C HIS A 126 -6.38 -6.48 11.64
N VAL A 127 -6.02 -7.27 12.66
CA VAL A 127 -5.89 -8.73 12.61
C VAL A 127 -7.17 -9.43 13.09
N GLY A 128 -7.62 -10.47 12.37
CA GLY A 128 -8.62 -11.45 12.81
C GLY A 128 -8.11 -12.88 12.62
N ARG A 129 -8.27 -13.76 13.62
CA ARG A 129 -7.63 -15.09 13.68
C ARG A 129 -8.04 -16.04 12.55
N ARG A 130 -7.04 -16.63 11.89
CA ARG A 130 -6.86 -18.10 11.85
C ARG A 130 -5.39 -18.48 11.66
N GLN A 131 -5.02 -19.46 12.49
CA GLN A 131 -3.85 -20.35 12.47
C GLN A 131 -3.42 -20.74 11.04
N GLN A 132 -2.15 -20.90 10.69
CA GLN A 132 -1.11 -21.75 11.29
C GLN A 132 0.25 -21.41 10.63
N GLN A 133 1.37 -21.80 11.26
CA GLN A 133 2.76 -21.80 10.75
C GLN A 133 3.59 -20.49 10.88
N GLN A 134 3.96 -20.14 12.12
CA GLN A 134 5.23 -19.45 12.44
C GLN A 134 6.14 -20.45 13.18
N HIS A 135 6.49 -21.57 12.53
CA HIS A 135 7.09 -22.74 13.18
C HIS A 135 8.57 -22.58 13.59
N GLN A 136 9.22 -21.43 13.37
CA GLN A 136 10.60 -21.18 13.82
C GLN A 136 10.72 -20.14 14.95
N LEU A 137 9.65 -19.39 15.24
CA LEU A 137 9.61 -18.45 16.38
C LEU A 137 9.11 -19.11 17.68
N HIS A 138 8.78 -20.41 17.63
CA HIS A 138 8.18 -21.15 18.74
C HIS A 138 9.20 -21.56 19.83
N GLU A 139 10.48 -21.76 19.48
CA GLU A 139 11.49 -22.17 20.47
C GLU A 139 11.99 -21.01 21.35
N LEU A 140 12.22 -19.83 20.77
CA LEU A 140 12.73 -18.67 21.52
C LEU A 140 11.67 -17.95 22.36
N ALA A 141 10.39 -18.03 21.98
CA ALA A 141 9.28 -17.37 22.70
C ALA A 141 8.79 -18.14 23.94
N SER A 142 9.30 -19.36 24.18
CA SER A 142 8.96 -20.17 25.36
C SER A 142 9.58 -19.66 26.66
N SER A 143 10.46 -18.64 26.61
CA SER A 143 11.13 -18.04 27.76
C SER A 143 10.40 -16.83 28.38
N GLY A 144 9.36 -16.28 27.72
CA GLY A 144 8.37 -15.39 28.36
C GLY A 144 8.76 -13.93 28.66
N GLU A 145 9.91 -13.41 28.22
CA GLU A 145 10.43 -12.16 28.80
C GLU A 145 10.29 -10.86 27.98
N ILE A 146 9.92 -10.87 26.69
CA ILE A 146 9.95 -9.62 25.89
C ILE A 146 8.69 -9.42 25.01
N PRO A 147 7.95 -8.30 25.15
CA PRO A 147 6.86 -7.95 24.24
C PRO A 147 7.41 -7.59 22.84
N ARG A 148 6.76 -8.11 21.80
CA ARG A 148 7.16 -7.94 20.39
C ARG A 148 7.04 -6.46 19.98
N PRO A 149 8.12 -5.75 19.61
CA PRO A 149 8.03 -4.36 19.16
C PRO A 149 7.68 -4.23 17.66
N TYR A 150 7.30 -5.33 17.01
CA TYR A 150 6.89 -5.33 15.60
C TYR A 150 5.77 -6.33 15.31
N THR A 151 5.01 -6.06 14.25
CA THR A 151 3.88 -6.87 13.76
C THR A 151 4.04 -7.14 12.27
N ARG A 152 4.04 -8.41 11.86
CA ARG A 152 4.08 -8.80 10.45
C ARG A 152 2.75 -8.51 9.75
N GLN A 153 2.81 -7.65 8.73
CA GLN A 153 1.70 -7.15 7.92
C GLN A 153 1.41 -8.05 6.72
N ALA A 154 2.45 -8.52 6.04
CA ALA A 154 2.31 -9.40 4.88
C ALA A 154 3.57 -10.26 4.72
N SER A 155 3.40 -11.43 4.12
CA SER A 155 4.50 -12.26 3.66
C SER A 155 4.20 -12.81 2.27
N SER A 156 5.20 -12.86 1.40
CA SER A 156 5.10 -13.44 0.06
C SER A 156 6.41 -14.13 -0.31
N GLU A 157 6.38 -14.99 -1.32
CA GLU A 157 7.56 -15.66 -1.85
C GLU A 157 7.65 -15.37 -3.36
N ILE A 158 8.82 -14.90 -3.80
CA ILE A 158 9.14 -14.69 -5.21
C ILE A 158 10.42 -15.45 -5.50
N GLY A 159 10.29 -16.56 -6.22
CA GLY A 159 11.40 -17.50 -6.41
C GLY A 159 11.93 -17.98 -5.06
N GLN A 160 13.23 -17.80 -4.83
CA GLN A 160 13.89 -18.15 -3.58
C GLN A 160 13.93 -17.02 -2.54
N THR A 161 13.18 -15.93 -2.75
CA THR A 161 13.14 -14.80 -1.81
C THR A 161 11.81 -14.72 -1.10
N ARG A 162 11.83 -14.76 0.24
CA ARG A 162 10.72 -14.39 1.11
C ARG A 162 10.73 -12.89 1.31
N ILE A 163 9.57 -12.28 1.12
CA ILE A 163 9.34 -10.86 1.33
C ILE A 163 8.45 -10.73 2.54
N HIS A 164 8.90 -10.00 3.56
CA HIS A 164 8.08 -9.64 4.71
C HIS A 164 7.79 -8.15 4.69
N ILE A 165 6.56 -7.78 5.01
CA ILE A 165 6.23 -6.40 5.34
C ILE A 165 5.92 -6.39 6.82
N ASP A 166 6.70 -5.66 7.60
CA ASP A 166 6.57 -5.56 9.04
C ASP A 166 6.25 -4.12 9.43
N ASN A 167 5.42 -3.94 10.45
CA ASN A 167 5.25 -2.68 11.14
C ASN A 167 6.02 -2.74 12.45
N VAL A 168 7.02 -1.89 12.62
CA VAL A 168 7.81 -1.78 13.84
C VAL A 168 7.28 -0.58 14.60
N GLN A 169 6.93 -0.81 15.87
CA GLN A 169 6.46 0.22 16.78
C GLN A 169 7.49 1.36 16.81
N ASP A 170 7.03 2.61 16.74
CA ASP A 170 7.87 3.83 16.76
C ASP A 170 8.82 4.04 15.56
N LEU A 171 9.03 3.03 14.70
CA LEU A 171 9.90 3.10 13.52
C LEU A 171 9.15 3.06 12.17
N GLY A 172 7.91 2.57 12.14
CA GLY A 172 7.07 2.56 10.93
C GLY A 172 7.09 1.25 10.17
N ASN A 173 6.84 1.30 8.85
CA ASN A 173 6.73 0.09 8.03
C ASN A 173 8.06 -0.23 7.35
N PHE A 174 8.41 -1.51 7.34
CA PHE A 174 9.62 -2.03 6.73
C PHE A 174 9.29 -3.19 5.81
N MET A 175 10.09 -3.34 4.77
CA MET A 175 10.06 -4.49 3.89
C MET A 175 11.38 -5.23 4.02
N GLU A 176 11.32 -6.50 4.37
CA GLU A 176 12.46 -7.40 4.50
C GLU A 176 12.48 -8.35 3.29
N LEU A 177 13.68 -8.60 2.76
CA LEU A 177 13.93 -9.60 1.72
C LEU A 177 14.86 -10.66 2.31
N GLU A 178 14.34 -11.86 2.51
CA GLU A 178 15.08 -13.03 3.00
C GLU A 178 15.29 -13.99 1.83
N VAL A 179 16.53 -14.09 1.34
CA VAL A 179 16.88 -15.06 0.30
C VAL A 179 17.21 -16.39 0.94
N VAL A 180 16.47 -17.43 0.59
CA VAL A 180 16.78 -18.81 0.96
C VAL A 180 17.83 -19.32 -0.01
N LEU A 181 18.99 -19.71 0.52
CA LEU A 181 20.09 -20.29 -0.26
C LEU A 181 19.93 -21.82 -0.35
N GLU A 182 20.18 -22.36 -1.54
CA GLU A 182 20.35 -23.80 -1.75
C GLU A 182 21.75 -24.26 -1.28
N ALA A 183 21.93 -25.58 -1.09
CA ALA A 183 23.12 -26.15 -0.46
C ALA A 183 24.44 -25.83 -1.18
N GLU A 184 24.42 -25.62 -2.50
CA GLU A 184 25.59 -25.25 -3.29
C GLU A 184 25.75 -23.74 -3.53
N GLN A 185 24.77 -22.91 -3.12
CA GLN A 185 24.79 -21.48 -3.41
C GLN A 185 25.66 -20.69 -2.44
N THR A 186 26.39 -19.70 -2.96
CA THR A 186 27.19 -18.79 -2.12
C THR A 186 26.38 -17.62 -1.62
N ILE A 187 26.91 -16.93 -0.61
CA ILE A 187 26.31 -15.69 -0.10
C ILE A 187 26.28 -14.62 -1.20
N GLU A 188 27.31 -14.52 -2.04
CA GLU A 188 27.33 -13.54 -3.14
C GLU A 188 26.22 -13.80 -4.17
N GLU A 189 25.89 -15.07 -4.41
CA GLU A 189 24.76 -15.45 -5.27
C GLU A 189 23.42 -15.05 -4.64
N GLY A 190 23.25 -15.25 -3.34
CA GLY A 190 22.08 -14.76 -2.60
C GLY A 190 21.93 -13.25 -2.64
N GLU A 191 23.03 -12.51 -2.45
CA GLU A 191 23.04 -11.05 -2.55
C GLU A 191 22.67 -10.57 -3.95
N ALA A 192 23.13 -11.25 -4.99
CA ALA A 192 22.77 -10.92 -6.37
C ALA A 192 21.26 -11.09 -6.62
N ILE A 193 20.65 -12.13 -6.03
CA ILE A 193 19.20 -12.40 -6.14
C ILE A 193 18.38 -11.36 -5.39
N ALA A 194 18.79 -11.01 -4.17
CA ALA A 194 18.19 -9.91 -3.42
C ALA A 194 18.25 -8.60 -4.20
N LYS A 195 19.42 -8.31 -4.80
CA LYS A 195 19.65 -7.07 -5.55
C LYS A 195 18.85 -6.99 -6.85
N ASP A 196 18.70 -8.11 -7.56
CA ASP A 196 17.82 -8.20 -8.73
C ASP A 196 16.37 -7.91 -8.34
N LEU A 197 15.89 -8.49 -7.24
CA LEU A 197 14.54 -8.24 -6.75
C LEU A 197 14.35 -6.80 -6.26
N GLN A 198 15.33 -6.23 -5.55
CA GLN A 198 15.33 -4.80 -5.17
C GLN A 198 15.18 -3.90 -6.39
N ASN A 199 15.96 -4.14 -7.45
CA ASN A 199 15.89 -3.38 -8.69
C ASN A 199 14.50 -3.49 -9.35
N LYS A 200 13.92 -4.69 -9.39
CA LYS A 200 12.58 -4.93 -9.93
C LYS A 200 11.49 -4.24 -9.11
N LEU A 201 11.66 -4.15 -7.79
CA LEU A 201 10.77 -3.45 -6.88
C LEU A 201 11.02 -1.93 -6.85
N GLY A 202 12.07 -1.44 -7.53
CA GLY A 202 12.44 -0.02 -7.56
C GLY A 202 13.03 0.50 -6.25
N VAL A 203 13.54 -0.37 -5.38
CA VAL A 203 14.18 -0.02 -4.11
C VAL A 203 15.63 0.39 -4.39
N LYS A 204 16.03 1.59 -3.95
CA LYS A 204 17.40 2.08 -4.13
C LYS A 204 18.26 1.80 -2.91
N ASN A 205 19.58 1.87 -3.08
CA ASN A 205 20.53 1.71 -1.97
C ASN A 205 20.33 2.73 -0.83
N GLU A 206 19.82 3.92 -1.14
CA GLU A 206 19.50 4.96 -0.15
C GLU A 206 18.28 4.62 0.72
N ASP A 207 17.41 3.72 0.24
CA ASP A 207 16.24 3.22 0.97
C ASP A 207 16.60 2.04 1.89
N LEU A 208 17.81 1.49 1.75
CA LEU A 208 18.27 0.35 2.53
C LEU A 208 18.71 0.78 3.93
N ILE A 209 18.23 0.05 4.92
CA ILE A 209 18.61 0.25 6.31
C ILE A 209 19.52 -0.92 6.72
N LYS A 210 20.67 -0.58 7.31
CA LYS A 210 21.66 -1.55 7.79
C LYS A 210 21.41 -1.87 9.26
N GLY A 211 21.36 -3.16 9.59
CA GLY A 211 21.14 -3.66 10.95
C GLY A 211 19.70 -4.11 11.21
N ALA A 212 19.45 -4.72 12.38
CA ALA A 212 18.13 -5.17 12.75
C ALA A 212 17.26 -4.00 13.23
N TYR A 213 15.93 -4.12 13.13
CA TYR A 213 15.02 -3.09 13.63
C TYR A 213 15.20 -2.81 15.13
N MET A 214 15.66 -3.80 15.90
CA MET A 214 16.00 -3.65 17.31
C MET A 214 17.15 -2.65 17.54
N ASP A 215 18.18 -2.68 16.70
CA ASP A 215 19.32 -1.76 16.80
C ASP A 215 18.93 -0.30 16.50
N LEU A 216 17.80 -0.11 15.82
CA LEU A 216 17.23 1.20 15.53
C LEU A 216 16.33 1.69 16.68
N LEU A 217 15.61 0.79 17.34
CA LEU A 217 14.79 1.11 18.52
C LEU A 217 15.64 1.55 19.71
N GLU A 218 16.82 0.95 19.89
CA GLU A 218 17.75 1.32 20.97
C GLU A 218 18.39 2.72 20.78
N LYS A 219 18.23 3.33 19.60
CA LYS A 219 18.79 4.65 19.26
C LYS A 219 17.76 5.79 19.29
N LEU A 220 16.49 5.48 19.60
CA LEU A 220 15.40 6.44 19.80
C LEU A 220 15.32 6.88 21.27
#